data_AF-A0AAW9GZK2-F1
#
_entry.id   AF-A0AAW9GZK2-F1
#
_cell.length_a   1.000
_cell.length_b   1.000
_cell.length_c   1.000
_cell.angle_alpha   90.00
_cell.angle_beta   90.00
_cell.angle_gamma   90.00
#
_symmetry.space_group_name_H-M   'P 1'
#
loop_
_entity.id
_entity.type
_entity.pdbx_description
1 polymer ?
#
loop_
_entity_poly.entity_id
_entity_poly.type
_entity_poly.pdbx_seq_one_letter_code
_entity_poly.pdbx_strand_id
1 'polypeptide(L)'
;MRPLLATAVLLLSAALQPLWAAPAPPVYFDWFDYAGRDAAFEAPLPAGHYRNPVLAGFHADPSIVRANGRFYLVNSSFTYFPGIPVFESVDLVHWKQVGNVIDRPTQVDFDGLSVSRGIFAPAISYHEGVFYVVTTAVDSGGNFIATARDPAGPWSDPHWLPGIGGIDPSLFFDADGRVYLLNNDAPPGPPRYEGHRAIWMQQLDLASFTPVGPRKVLIDGGVEPAKHPIWIEGPHLYRRDGWYYLSDAEGGTGPQHSQVVLRSREVWGPYQPYAGNPILTQRDLPDARPLPIANAGHADLVEGPDGSWWAVFLASRTYDVRHYNTGRETYLLPVQWRDGWPVILPAGQAIPYAVKAPSWMQGEASQAPSTGNFVERDEFDAPTLGRGWLRVRVPKQDWADLGTRPGSLAVHPLPENLDTLRNPAFLGRRQQHLRFEASTALTRPEASMAAGLAAFQNEDWWYFLGVRRVGRDRVAVFLEARAGKGATKTLASRELDASSALRLKISGDEGKYAFAFDTGTGQGWQTLADDVDGTVLSTDRAGGFVGALLGPFARDERAPRSKR
;
A
#
# COMPACT_ATOMS: atom_id res chain seq x y z
N MET A 1 -83.37 38.33 -8.50
CA MET A 1 -81.91 38.51 -8.61
C MET A 1 -81.26 37.15 -8.39
N ARG A 2 -80.47 36.68 -9.37
CA ARG A 2 -79.81 35.37 -9.38
C ARG A 2 -78.63 35.33 -8.40
N PRO A 3 -78.32 34.22 -7.72
CA PRO A 3 -76.96 33.92 -7.29
C PRO A 3 -76.31 32.93 -8.27
N LEU A 4 -75.05 33.22 -8.60
CA LEU A 4 -74.17 32.41 -9.43
C LEU A 4 -73.71 31.16 -8.66
N LEU A 5 -73.80 29.98 -9.26
CA LEU A 5 -73.03 28.81 -8.85
C LEU A 5 -71.61 28.94 -9.44
N ALA A 6 -70.60 29.03 -8.57
CA ALA A 6 -69.20 28.89 -8.95
C ALA A 6 -68.79 27.43 -8.73
N THR A 7 -68.55 26.71 -9.82
CA THR A 7 -68.03 25.33 -9.80
C THR A 7 -66.52 25.39 -9.65
N ALA A 8 -65.99 24.99 -8.50
CA ALA A 8 -64.55 24.84 -8.29
C ALA A 8 -64.08 23.51 -8.89
N VAL A 9 -63.24 23.58 -9.93
CA VAL A 9 -62.52 22.43 -10.48
C VAL A 9 -61.24 22.26 -9.66
N LEU A 10 -61.17 21.23 -8.82
CA LEU A 10 -59.93 20.79 -8.17
C LEU A 10 -59.13 19.95 -9.17
N LEU A 11 -58.06 20.54 -9.72
CA LEU A 11 -56.98 19.80 -10.40
C LEU A 11 -56.13 19.10 -9.34
N LEU A 12 -56.28 17.79 -9.19
CA LEU A 12 -55.31 16.95 -8.48
C LEU A 12 -54.06 16.79 -9.35
N SER A 13 -53.03 17.59 -9.10
CA SER A 13 -51.66 17.30 -9.51
C SER A 13 -51.09 16.22 -8.60
N ALA A 14 -51.11 14.96 -9.04
CA ALA A 14 -50.37 13.89 -8.40
C ALA A 14 -48.87 14.14 -8.57
N ALA A 15 -48.24 14.68 -7.53
CA ALA A 15 -46.79 14.75 -7.44
C ALA A 15 -46.25 13.31 -7.33
N LEU A 16 -45.73 12.77 -8.43
CA LEU A 16 -44.89 11.58 -8.42
C LEU A 16 -43.63 11.91 -7.62
N GLN A 17 -43.62 11.56 -6.33
CA GLN A 17 -42.38 11.49 -5.57
C GLN A 17 -41.52 10.40 -6.21
N PRO A 18 -40.22 10.65 -6.46
CA PRO A 18 -39.33 9.59 -6.90
C PRO A 18 -39.33 8.52 -5.81
N LEU A 19 -39.84 7.33 -6.14
CA LEU A 19 -39.67 6.14 -5.30
C LEU A 19 -38.17 5.90 -5.18
N TRP A 20 -37.58 6.26 -4.04
CA TRP A 20 -36.24 5.78 -3.71
C TRP A 20 -36.32 4.26 -3.66
N ALA A 21 -35.64 3.60 -4.60
CA ALA A 21 -35.52 2.15 -4.60
C ALA A 21 -34.91 1.72 -3.26
N ALA A 22 -35.48 0.68 -2.64
CA ALA A 22 -34.91 0.12 -1.42
C ALA A 22 -33.44 -0.29 -1.65
N PRO A 23 -32.56 -0.05 -0.67
CA PRO A 23 -31.17 -0.47 -0.76
C PRO A 23 -31.07 -1.96 -1.06
N ALA A 24 -30.05 -2.34 -1.83
CA ALA A 24 -29.81 -3.74 -2.19
C ALA A 24 -29.53 -4.54 -0.91
N PRO A 25 -30.08 -5.77 -0.77
CA PRO A 25 -29.68 -6.64 0.33
C PRO A 25 -28.19 -6.99 0.22
N PRO A 26 -27.48 -7.21 1.34
CA PRO A 26 -26.07 -7.58 1.31
C PRO A 26 -25.85 -8.97 0.69
N VAL A 27 -24.67 -9.15 0.11
CA VAL A 27 -24.14 -10.47 -0.23
C VAL A 27 -23.24 -10.93 0.92
N TYR A 28 -23.44 -12.15 1.38
CA TYR A 28 -22.65 -12.72 2.47
C TYR A 28 -21.49 -13.56 1.95
N PHE A 29 -20.31 -13.33 2.50
CA PHE A 29 -19.11 -14.12 2.28
C PHE A 29 -18.79 -14.86 3.58
N ASP A 30 -18.77 -16.19 3.55
CA ASP A 30 -18.63 -17.00 4.76
C ASP A 30 -17.18 -17.00 5.28
N TRP A 31 -16.19 -16.96 4.38
CA TRP A 31 -14.76 -16.94 4.72
C TRP A 31 -13.93 -16.45 3.53
N PHE A 32 -12.71 -16.01 3.80
CA PHE A 32 -11.67 -15.75 2.80
C PHE A 32 -10.40 -16.51 3.15
N ASP A 33 -9.85 -17.24 2.18
CA ASP A 33 -8.67 -18.08 2.33
C ASP A 33 -7.58 -17.63 1.37
N TYR A 34 -6.34 -17.51 1.87
CA TYR A 34 -5.17 -17.13 1.09
C TYR A 34 -4.01 -18.07 1.39
N ALA A 35 -3.40 -18.62 0.35
CA ALA A 35 -2.25 -19.51 0.45
C ALA A 35 -1.12 -19.04 -0.48
N GLY A 36 0.08 -18.88 0.07
CA GLY A 36 1.29 -18.50 -0.66
C GLY A 36 2.32 -19.63 -0.73
N ARG A 37 3.01 -19.75 -1.86
CA ARG A 37 3.95 -20.85 -2.14
C ARG A 37 5.08 -20.45 -3.10
N ASP A 38 5.77 -19.37 -2.77
CA ASP A 38 6.91 -18.92 -3.56
C ASP A 38 8.12 -19.84 -3.36
N ALA A 39 8.81 -20.15 -4.47
CA ALA A 39 10.03 -20.96 -4.45
C ALA A 39 11.14 -20.33 -3.59
N ALA A 40 11.18 -18.99 -3.54
CA ALA A 40 12.12 -18.24 -2.69
C ALA A 40 11.99 -18.56 -1.19
N PHE A 41 10.87 -19.16 -0.80
CA PHE A 41 10.50 -19.42 0.57
C PHE A 41 10.46 -20.91 0.93
N GLU A 42 10.74 -21.82 -0.01
CA GLU A 42 10.68 -23.26 0.24
C GLU A 42 11.83 -23.77 1.11
N ALA A 43 13.03 -23.19 0.95
CA ALA A 43 14.19 -23.61 1.73
C ALA A 43 13.99 -23.30 3.23
N PRO A 44 14.29 -24.25 4.15
CA PRO A 44 14.26 -23.98 5.57
C PRO A 44 15.30 -22.91 5.93
N LEU A 45 14.97 -22.07 6.92
CA LEU A 45 15.93 -21.09 7.41
C LEU A 45 17.04 -21.78 8.21
N PRO A 46 18.31 -21.43 7.99
CA PRO A 46 19.37 -21.80 8.92
C PRO A 46 19.09 -21.20 10.32
N ALA A 47 19.58 -21.84 11.37
CA ALA A 47 19.43 -21.34 12.74
C ALA A 47 19.95 -19.88 12.85
N GLY A 48 19.21 -19.04 13.57
CA GLY A 48 19.55 -17.63 13.75
C GLY A 48 19.47 -16.78 12.47
N HIS A 49 18.67 -17.17 11.49
CA HIS A 49 18.37 -16.38 10.29
C HIS A 49 16.90 -15.99 10.21
N TYR A 50 16.61 -14.89 9.50
CA TYR A 50 15.26 -14.43 9.16
C TYR A 50 15.04 -14.34 7.65
N ARG A 51 13.78 -14.11 7.27
CA ARG A 51 13.35 -13.97 5.88
C ARG A 51 13.20 -12.52 5.47
N ASN A 52 13.73 -12.22 4.30
CA ASN A 52 13.40 -11.02 3.54
C ASN A 52 12.40 -11.35 2.43
N PRO A 53 11.47 -10.44 2.10
CA PRO A 53 11.13 -9.21 2.82
C PRO A 53 10.62 -9.49 4.24
N VAL A 54 10.72 -8.54 5.17
CA VAL A 54 10.12 -8.65 6.52
C VAL A 54 8.63 -8.28 6.53
N LEU A 55 8.18 -7.48 5.55
CA LEU A 55 6.78 -7.25 5.22
C LEU A 55 6.56 -7.49 3.72
N ALA A 56 6.00 -8.64 3.36
CA ALA A 56 5.69 -9.04 2.00
C ALA A 56 4.43 -8.35 1.47
N GLY A 57 4.33 -8.23 0.15
CA GLY A 57 3.29 -7.45 -0.54
C GLY A 57 3.46 -5.95 -0.32
N PHE A 58 2.54 -5.17 -0.88
CA PHE A 58 2.60 -3.71 -0.97
C PHE A 58 2.76 -3.01 0.41
N HIS A 59 4.01 -2.81 0.82
CA HIS A 59 4.50 -2.13 2.03
C HIS A 59 5.72 -1.32 1.62
N ALA A 60 5.48 -0.25 0.87
CA ALA A 60 6.52 0.57 0.29
C ALA A 60 6.99 1.66 1.25
N ASP A 61 8.12 2.28 0.93
CA ASP A 61 8.63 3.50 1.57
C ASP A 61 8.67 3.37 3.11
N PRO A 62 9.39 2.37 3.66
CA PRO A 62 9.40 2.12 5.09
C PRO A 62 10.20 3.20 5.84
N SER A 63 9.61 3.75 6.90
CA SER A 63 10.35 4.55 7.88
C SER A 63 10.24 3.91 9.26
N ILE A 64 11.32 3.98 10.03
CA ILE A 64 11.47 3.26 11.30
C ILE A 64 11.97 4.17 12.42
N VAL A 65 11.43 3.97 13.61
CA VAL A 65 11.95 4.60 14.83
C VAL A 65 12.03 3.60 15.97
N ARG A 66 13.08 3.72 16.79
CA ARG A 66 13.15 3.02 18.08
C ARG A 66 12.61 3.92 19.19
N ALA A 67 11.64 3.45 19.94
CA ALA A 67 11.03 4.18 21.05
C ALA A 67 10.56 3.21 22.13
N ASN A 68 10.68 3.60 23.41
CA ASN A 68 10.19 2.81 24.54
C ASN A 68 10.66 1.32 24.54
N GLY A 69 11.90 1.07 24.12
CA GLY A 69 12.46 -0.29 24.04
C GLY A 69 11.92 -1.16 22.90
N ARG A 70 11.16 -0.58 21.96
CA ARG A 70 10.58 -1.25 20.79
C ARG A 70 10.94 -0.51 19.51
N PHE A 71 10.60 -1.10 18.37
CA PHE A 71 10.72 -0.53 17.04
C PHE A 71 9.34 -0.33 16.44
N TYR A 72 9.14 0.79 15.77
CA TYR A 72 7.90 1.12 15.08
C TYR A 72 8.19 1.45 13.63
N LEU A 73 7.37 0.94 12.74
CA LEU A 73 7.55 1.10 11.30
C LEU A 73 6.24 1.58 10.67
N VAL A 74 6.35 2.50 9.71
CA VAL A 74 5.25 3.00 8.89
C VAL A 74 5.56 2.83 7.42
N ASN A 75 4.52 2.71 6.59
CA ASN A 75 4.62 2.58 5.14
C ASN A 75 3.65 3.53 4.43
N SER A 76 3.95 3.87 3.18
CA SER A 76 3.01 4.57 2.32
C SER A 76 1.76 3.71 2.05
N SER A 77 0.62 4.38 1.87
CA SER A 77 -0.68 3.72 1.64
C SER A 77 -1.43 4.23 0.42
N PHE A 78 -0.93 5.28 -0.23
CA PHE A 78 -1.59 5.96 -1.34
C PHE A 78 -3.05 6.29 -1.01
N THR A 79 -4.00 5.95 -1.88
CA THR A 79 -5.42 6.17 -1.59
C THR A 79 -6.08 4.97 -0.91
N TYR A 80 -5.35 4.01 -0.35
CA TYR A 80 -5.97 2.93 0.43
C TYR A 80 -6.34 3.42 1.84
N PHE A 81 -7.43 2.87 2.37
CA PHE A 81 -7.95 3.18 3.69
C PHE A 81 -8.21 1.90 4.50
N PRO A 82 -7.89 1.86 5.81
CA PRO A 82 -7.11 2.83 6.58
C PRO A 82 -5.71 3.09 6.00
N GLY A 83 -5.18 4.29 6.21
CA GLY A 83 -3.92 4.77 5.63
C GLY A 83 -2.78 4.85 6.65
N ILE A 84 -1.55 4.70 6.16
CA ILE A 84 -0.30 4.66 6.95
C ILE A 84 -0.37 3.59 8.05
N PRO A 85 -0.22 2.30 7.72
CA PRO A 85 -0.18 1.25 8.71
C PRO A 85 1.00 1.46 9.67
N VAL A 86 0.75 1.26 10.96
CA VAL A 86 1.78 1.34 12.02
C VAL A 86 2.06 -0.07 12.53
N PHE A 87 3.30 -0.51 12.39
CA PHE A 87 3.79 -1.79 12.86
C PHE A 87 4.65 -1.61 14.11
N GLU A 88 4.61 -2.59 15.01
CA GLU A 88 5.47 -2.70 16.17
C GLU A 88 6.30 -3.99 16.08
N SER A 89 7.56 -3.92 16.48
CA SER A 89 8.45 -5.05 16.68
C SER A 89 9.34 -4.85 17.91
N VAL A 90 9.76 -5.95 18.52
CA VAL A 90 10.78 -5.96 19.57
C VAL A 90 12.17 -6.32 19.04
N ASP A 91 12.25 -6.77 17.78
CA ASP A 91 13.45 -7.40 17.25
C ASP A 91 13.75 -7.14 15.76
N LEU A 92 13.03 -6.23 15.12
CA LEU A 92 13.12 -5.86 13.70
C LEU A 92 12.63 -6.94 12.71
N VAL A 93 12.35 -8.15 13.17
CA VAL A 93 11.99 -9.29 12.31
C VAL A 93 10.50 -9.61 12.42
N HIS A 94 9.98 -9.72 13.65
CA HIS A 94 8.58 -10.03 13.91
C HIS A 94 7.78 -8.74 14.05
N TRP A 95 6.93 -8.46 13.07
CA TRP A 95 6.13 -7.25 13.02
C TRP A 95 4.65 -7.55 13.23
N LYS A 96 4.00 -6.72 14.06
CA LYS A 96 2.56 -6.72 14.25
C LYS A 96 2.01 -5.34 13.91
N GLN A 97 1.01 -5.26 13.04
CA GLN A 97 0.29 -4.01 12.83
C GLN A 97 -0.50 -3.67 14.10
N VAL A 98 -0.22 -2.52 14.71
CA VAL A 98 -0.87 -2.04 15.93
C VAL A 98 -1.94 -0.99 15.66
N GLY A 99 -1.83 -0.25 14.55
CA GLY A 99 -2.72 0.85 14.22
C GLY A 99 -2.58 1.32 12.77
N ASN A 100 -3.24 2.44 12.48
CA ASN A 100 -3.07 3.23 11.27
C ASN A 100 -3.12 4.71 11.67
N VAL A 101 -2.33 5.57 11.02
CA VAL A 101 -2.37 7.01 11.32
C VAL A 101 -3.66 7.63 10.79
N ILE A 102 -4.12 7.19 9.62
CA ILE A 102 -5.38 7.61 9.00
C ILE A 102 -6.39 6.48 9.15
N ASP A 103 -7.22 6.56 10.19
CA ASP A 103 -8.25 5.55 10.50
C ASP A 103 -9.65 6.14 10.63
N ARG A 104 -9.80 7.46 10.51
CA ARG A 104 -11.08 8.17 10.51
C ARG A 104 -11.36 8.79 9.14
N PRO A 105 -12.60 8.64 8.61
CA PRO A 105 -12.98 9.25 7.33
C PRO A 105 -12.83 10.78 7.26
N THR A 106 -12.75 11.47 8.40
CA THR A 106 -12.63 12.93 8.48
C THR A 106 -11.19 13.45 8.36
N GLN A 107 -10.17 12.58 8.42
CA GLN A 107 -8.77 13.02 8.43
C GLN A 107 -8.30 13.49 7.04
N VAL A 108 -8.59 12.71 5.99
CA VAL A 108 -8.17 12.99 4.61
C VAL A 108 -9.25 12.48 3.65
N ASP A 109 -9.42 13.14 2.50
CA ASP A 109 -10.31 12.70 1.42
C ASP A 109 -9.50 12.25 0.19
N PHE A 110 -9.86 11.11 -0.41
CA PHE A 110 -9.21 10.56 -1.60
C PHE A 110 -10.14 10.47 -2.81
N ASP A 111 -11.38 10.93 -2.71
CA ASP A 111 -12.32 10.91 -3.83
C ASP A 111 -11.78 11.71 -5.02
N GLY A 112 -11.94 11.15 -6.22
CA GLY A 112 -11.46 11.72 -7.47
C GLY A 112 -10.00 11.42 -7.80
N LEU A 113 -9.23 10.84 -6.87
CA LEU A 113 -7.81 10.52 -7.08
C LEU A 113 -7.60 9.11 -7.61
N SER A 114 -6.62 8.90 -8.49
CA SER A 114 -6.20 7.55 -8.89
C SER A 114 -5.49 6.83 -7.75
N VAL A 115 -5.44 5.49 -7.79
CA VAL A 115 -5.04 4.70 -6.60
C VAL A 115 -3.59 4.94 -6.14
N SER A 116 -2.72 5.42 -7.05
CA SER A 116 -1.31 5.74 -6.75
C SER A 116 -1.09 7.23 -6.38
N ARG A 117 -2.15 7.97 -6.02
CA ARG A 117 -2.09 9.31 -5.43
C ARG A 117 -2.33 9.25 -3.92
N GLY A 118 -2.62 10.37 -3.25
CA GLY A 118 -2.85 10.38 -1.81
C GLY A 118 -1.54 10.22 -1.05
N ILE A 119 -1.47 9.26 -0.13
CA ILE A 119 -0.38 9.18 0.86
C ILE A 119 0.90 8.57 0.30
N PHE A 120 1.90 9.41 0.11
CA PHE A 120 3.25 9.03 -0.34
C PHE A 120 4.11 8.63 0.87
N ALA A 121 5.45 8.59 0.74
CA ALA A 121 6.35 8.16 1.80
C ALA A 121 6.06 8.89 3.13
N PRO A 122 5.81 8.14 4.22
CA PRO A 122 5.77 8.70 5.56
C PRO A 122 7.12 8.52 6.27
N ALA A 123 7.52 9.50 7.07
CA ALA A 123 8.61 9.39 8.02
C ALA A 123 8.07 9.39 9.47
N ILE A 124 8.47 8.41 10.27
CA ILE A 124 8.12 8.34 11.70
C ILE A 124 9.30 8.77 12.57
N SER A 125 9.01 9.54 13.61
CA SER A 125 10.00 9.95 14.61
C SER A 125 9.39 9.92 16.00
N TYR A 126 10.23 9.87 17.02
CA TYR A 126 9.82 9.87 18.41
C TYR A 126 10.67 10.86 19.19
N HIS A 127 9.99 11.77 19.90
CA HIS A 127 10.64 12.80 20.69
C HIS A 127 9.79 13.10 21.93
N GLU A 128 10.41 13.11 23.11
CA GLU A 128 9.78 13.50 24.39
C GLU A 128 8.39 12.89 24.66
N GLY A 129 8.21 11.59 24.42
CA GLY A 129 6.94 10.91 24.71
C GLY A 129 5.89 11.00 23.60
N VAL A 130 6.23 11.55 22.44
CA VAL A 130 5.31 11.75 21.32
C VAL A 130 5.90 11.15 20.04
N PHE A 131 5.05 10.41 19.32
CA PHE A 131 5.31 9.98 17.95
C PHE A 131 4.84 11.05 16.98
N TYR A 132 5.66 11.30 15.97
CA TYR A 132 5.39 12.21 14.87
C TYR A 132 5.46 11.40 13.58
N VAL A 133 4.41 11.47 12.77
CA VAL A 133 4.44 11.00 11.38
C VAL A 133 4.30 12.22 10.49
N VAL A 134 5.27 12.42 9.61
CA VAL A 134 5.19 13.44 8.56
C VAL A 134 5.11 12.74 7.20
N THR A 135 4.27 13.24 6.31
CA THR A 135 4.09 12.63 4.98
C THR A 135 3.48 13.63 4.00
N THR A 136 3.29 13.22 2.75
CA THR A 136 2.60 13.98 1.71
C THR A 136 1.32 13.29 1.27
N ALA A 137 0.19 14.00 1.37
CA ALA A 137 -1.05 13.66 0.67
C ALA A 137 -1.06 14.34 -0.71
N VAL A 138 -0.43 13.70 -1.69
CA VAL A 138 -0.32 14.19 -3.07
C VAL A 138 -1.70 14.32 -3.70
N ASP A 139 -1.96 15.50 -4.27
CA ASP A 139 -3.25 15.94 -4.82
C ASP A 139 -4.40 15.96 -3.77
N SER A 140 -4.07 15.90 -2.47
CA SER A 140 -5.04 15.98 -1.34
C SER A 140 -4.45 16.75 -0.14
N GLY A 141 -4.07 18.01 -0.37
CA GLY A 141 -3.64 18.94 0.69
C GLY A 141 -2.12 19.10 0.87
N GLY A 142 -1.30 18.15 0.40
CA GLY A 142 0.16 18.26 0.44
C GLY A 142 0.77 17.71 1.73
N ASN A 143 1.83 18.34 2.22
CA ASN A 143 2.58 17.85 3.38
C ASN A 143 1.84 18.11 4.69
N PHE A 144 1.85 17.14 5.61
CA PHE A 144 1.28 17.29 6.95
C PHE A 144 2.02 16.48 8.01
N ILE A 145 1.82 16.84 9.27
CA ILE A 145 2.25 16.10 10.46
C ILE A 145 1.02 15.54 11.19
N ALA A 146 1.09 14.30 11.65
CA ALA A 146 0.16 13.72 12.60
C ALA A 146 0.93 13.23 13.84
N THR A 147 0.29 13.29 15.01
CA THR A 147 0.95 12.94 16.28
C THR A 147 0.13 11.98 17.11
N ALA A 148 0.81 11.18 17.93
CA ALA A 148 0.19 10.31 18.92
C ALA A 148 1.14 10.07 20.11
N ARG A 149 0.59 9.78 21.29
CA ARG A 149 1.38 9.30 22.44
C ARG A 149 1.50 7.78 22.48
N ASP A 150 0.49 7.10 21.93
CA ASP A 150 0.45 5.67 21.72
C ASP A 150 0.50 5.41 20.20
N PRO A 151 1.46 4.62 19.69
CA PRO A 151 1.56 4.32 18.26
C PRO A 151 0.36 3.54 17.70
N ALA A 152 -0.42 2.87 18.56
CA ALA A 152 -1.70 2.27 18.18
C ALA A 152 -2.83 3.30 18.00
N GLY A 153 -2.61 4.56 18.40
CA GLY A 153 -3.56 5.66 18.32
C GLY A 153 -4.24 5.98 19.67
N PRO A 154 -5.13 7.00 19.69
CA PRO A 154 -5.57 7.76 18.54
C PRO A 154 -4.49 8.72 18.03
N TRP A 155 -4.35 8.80 16.71
CA TRP A 155 -3.54 9.81 16.03
C TRP A 155 -4.34 11.09 15.83
N SER A 156 -3.68 12.24 15.93
CA SER A 156 -4.29 13.55 15.68
C SER A 156 -4.87 13.67 14.27
N ASP A 157 -5.70 14.68 14.03
CA ASP A 157 -5.97 15.11 12.67
C ASP A 157 -4.70 15.73 12.03
N PRO A 158 -4.62 15.80 10.69
CA PRO A 158 -3.47 16.38 10.00
C PRO A 158 -3.19 17.84 10.37
N HIS A 159 -1.95 18.11 10.79
CA HIS A 159 -1.38 19.45 10.88
C HIS A 159 -0.71 19.78 9.53
N TRP A 160 -1.47 20.42 8.65
CA TRP A 160 -1.00 20.78 7.31
C TRP A 160 0.16 21.77 7.34
N LEU A 161 1.10 21.61 6.41
CA LEU A 161 2.31 22.44 6.27
C LEU A 161 2.23 23.30 4.99
N PRO A 162 1.35 24.32 4.94
CA PRO A 162 1.24 25.18 3.76
C PRO A 162 2.57 25.89 3.50
N GLY A 163 3.02 25.88 2.24
CA GLY A 163 4.29 26.45 1.82
C GLY A 163 5.46 25.47 1.78
N ILE A 164 5.29 24.25 2.30
CA ILE A 164 6.22 23.15 2.05
C ILE A 164 5.77 22.40 0.79
N GLY A 165 6.52 22.58 -0.29
CA GLY A 165 6.31 21.91 -1.57
C GLY A 165 6.85 20.48 -1.60
N GLY A 166 6.89 19.92 -2.80
CA GLY A 166 7.46 18.60 -3.07
C GLY A 166 6.90 17.45 -2.20
N ILE A 167 7.72 16.43 -1.98
CA ILE A 167 7.34 15.16 -1.34
C ILE A 167 8.43 14.66 -0.37
N ASP A 168 8.17 13.50 0.23
CA ASP A 168 9.07 12.78 1.14
C ASP A 168 9.58 13.65 2.31
N PRO A 169 8.67 14.28 3.06
CA PRO A 169 9.09 15.05 4.21
C PRO A 169 9.64 14.13 5.31
N SER A 170 10.62 14.62 6.06
CA SER A 170 11.21 13.91 7.20
C SER A 170 11.59 14.89 8.30
N LEU A 171 11.48 14.46 9.57
CA LEU A 171 11.84 15.28 10.72
C LEU A 171 13.18 14.81 11.31
N PHE A 172 14.06 15.76 11.55
CA PHE A 172 15.30 15.54 12.29
C PHE A 172 15.28 16.36 13.58
N PHE A 173 15.42 15.67 14.71
CA PHE A 173 15.51 16.25 16.04
C PHE A 173 16.98 16.35 16.43
N ASP A 174 17.53 17.57 16.44
CA ASP A 174 18.95 17.77 16.75
C ASP A 174 19.19 17.88 18.27
N ALA A 175 20.43 17.68 18.67
CA ALA A 175 20.84 17.69 20.08
C ALA A 175 20.87 19.08 20.70
N ASP A 176 20.80 20.14 19.90
CA ASP A 176 20.64 21.52 20.39
C ASP A 176 19.17 21.88 20.69
N GLY A 177 18.24 20.92 20.50
CA GLY A 177 16.81 21.09 20.73
C GLY A 177 16.05 21.66 19.54
N ARG A 178 16.72 21.97 18.42
CA ARG A 178 16.03 22.38 17.19
C ARG A 178 15.49 21.17 16.43
N VAL A 179 14.39 21.42 15.72
CA VAL A 179 13.80 20.45 14.80
C VAL A 179 13.93 20.98 13.38
N TYR A 180 14.33 20.10 12.48
CA TYR A 180 14.49 20.40 11.07
C TYR A 180 13.54 19.53 10.24
N LEU A 181 12.85 20.14 9.30
CA LEU A 181 12.05 19.49 8.27
C LEU A 181 12.90 19.39 7.00
N LEU A 182 13.07 18.17 6.50
CA LEU A 182 13.67 17.88 5.20
C LEU A 182 12.57 17.50 4.22
N ASN A 183 12.77 17.75 2.92
CA ASN A 183 11.92 17.22 1.86
C ASN A 183 12.62 17.31 0.49
N ASN A 184 12.21 16.47 -0.46
CA ASN A 184 12.46 16.69 -1.88
C ASN A 184 11.60 17.84 -2.38
N ASP A 185 12.13 18.69 -3.27
CA ASP A 185 11.33 19.65 -4.02
C ASP A 185 11.99 20.00 -5.38
N ALA A 186 11.35 20.87 -6.15
CA ALA A 186 11.99 21.56 -7.27
C ALA A 186 13.31 22.25 -6.84
N PRO A 187 14.32 22.26 -7.72
CA PRO A 187 15.60 22.91 -7.46
C PRO A 187 15.45 24.44 -7.40
N PRO A 188 16.47 25.17 -6.90
CA PRO A 188 16.54 26.61 -7.08
C PRO A 188 16.58 26.97 -8.56
N GLY A 189 15.61 27.74 -9.04
CA GLY A 189 15.51 28.10 -10.45
C GLY A 189 14.96 26.97 -11.33
N PRO A 190 15.08 27.09 -12.66
CA PRO A 190 14.54 26.09 -13.58
C PRO A 190 15.29 24.75 -13.47
N PRO A 191 14.58 23.60 -13.56
CA PRO A 191 15.21 22.28 -13.70
C PRO A 191 16.21 22.22 -14.85
N ARG A 192 17.38 21.60 -14.63
CA ARG A 192 18.44 21.44 -15.64
C ARG A 192 18.15 20.30 -16.62
N TYR A 193 17.37 19.31 -16.19
CA TYR A 193 16.98 18.12 -16.93
C TYR A 193 15.68 17.55 -16.33
N GLU A 194 14.98 16.69 -17.08
CA GLU A 194 13.81 15.96 -16.56
C GLU A 194 14.26 15.02 -15.43
N GLY A 195 13.64 15.12 -14.26
CA GLY A 195 14.12 14.41 -13.07
C GLY A 195 14.93 15.24 -12.09
N HIS A 196 15.35 16.46 -12.48
CA HIS A 196 16.17 17.32 -11.62
C HIS A 196 15.38 17.80 -10.39
N ARG A 197 15.78 17.34 -9.21
CA ARG A 197 15.21 17.69 -7.90
C ARG A 197 16.32 18.11 -6.93
N ALA A 198 15.93 18.70 -5.82
CA ALA A 198 16.83 19.09 -4.75
C ALA A 198 16.26 18.68 -3.39
N ILE A 199 17.14 18.41 -2.44
CA ILE A 199 16.77 18.21 -1.04
C ILE A 199 16.88 19.55 -0.32
N TRP A 200 15.77 19.95 0.28
CA TRP A 200 15.65 21.17 1.06
C TRP A 200 15.58 20.83 2.55
N MET A 201 16.08 21.76 3.37
CA MET A 201 15.91 21.71 4.82
C MET A 201 15.43 23.08 5.32
N GLN A 202 14.54 23.07 6.31
CA GLN A 202 14.06 24.26 7.00
C GLN A 202 13.89 23.95 8.49
N GLN A 203 14.15 24.92 9.37
CA GLN A 203 13.82 24.74 10.79
C GLN A 203 12.30 24.69 10.95
N LEU A 204 11.80 23.88 11.88
CA LEU A 204 10.39 23.76 12.23
C LEU A 204 10.19 24.15 13.70
N ASP A 205 9.21 25.00 13.99
CA ASP A 205 8.72 25.19 15.34
C ASP A 205 7.80 24.02 15.72
N LEU A 206 8.25 23.18 16.65
CA LEU A 206 7.54 21.95 17.02
C LEU A 206 6.21 22.22 17.75
N ALA A 207 6.08 23.36 18.43
CA ALA A 207 4.87 23.69 19.19
C ALA A 207 3.71 24.09 18.29
N SER A 208 3.99 24.82 17.20
CA SER A 208 2.98 25.29 16.24
C SER A 208 2.94 24.50 14.93
N PHE A 209 3.90 23.62 14.69
CA PHE A 209 4.14 22.94 13.40
C PHE A 209 4.31 23.91 12.23
N THR A 210 5.04 25.01 12.45
CA THR A 210 5.28 26.02 11.41
C THR A 210 6.75 26.12 11.02
N PRO A 211 7.06 26.28 9.72
CA PRO A 211 8.44 26.49 9.28
C PRO A 211 9.00 27.84 9.78
N VAL A 212 10.26 27.86 10.18
CA VAL A 212 10.96 29.02 10.75
C VAL A 212 12.15 29.41 9.86
N GLY A 213 12.25 30.70 9.56
CA GLY A 213 13.37 31.25 8.78
C GLY A 213 13.42 30.76 7.32
N PRO A 214 14.49 31.04 6.57
CA PRO A 214 14.63 30.59 5.19
C PRO A 214 14.96 29.10 5.11
N ARG A 215 14.41 28.41 4.10
CA ARG A 215 14.86 27.07 3.71
C ARG A 215 16.19 27.12 2.94
N LYS A 216 16.99 26.05 3.03
CA LYS A 216 18.29 25.90 2.36
C LYS A 216 18.34 24.59 1.58
N VAL A 217 18.93 24.59 0.39
CA VAL A 217 19.27 23.36 -0.33
C VAL A 217 20.49 22.70 0.30
N LEU A 218 20.36 21.41 0.60
CA LEU A 218 21.49 20.58 1.06
C LEU A 218 22.19 19.88 -0.10
N ILE A 219 21.43 19.46 -1.11
CA ILE A 219 21.93 18.83 -2.34
C ILE A 219 21.04 19.21 -3.53
N ASP A 220 21.66 19.54 -4.67
CA ASP A 220 20.99 19.95 -5.91
C ASP A 220 21.29 18.95 -7.05
N GLY A 221 20.29 18.16 -7.42
CA GLY A 221 20.35 17.12 -8.44
C GLY A 221 20.61 15.71 -7.89
N GLY A 222 21.73 15.50 -7.20
CA GLY A 222 22.13 14.19 -6.69
C GLY A 222 23.64 14.11 -6.43
N VAL A 223 24.14 12.91 -6.12
CA VAL A 223 25.53 12.74 -5.63
C VAL A 223 26.60 12.77 -6.73
N GLU A 224 26.20 12.56 -7.99
CA GLU A 224 27.06 12.68 -9.17
C GLU A 224 26.43 13.61 -10.24
N PRO A 225 26.42 14.95 -10.03
CA PRO A 225 25.68 15.87 -10.90
C PRO A 225 26.02 15.80 -12.40
N ALA A 226 27.24 15.39 -12.75
CA ALA A 226 27.68 15.21 -14.14
C ALA A 226 26.94 14.07 -14.88
N LYS A 227 26.30 13.15 -14.15
CA LYS A 227 25.49 12.06 -14.71
C LYS A 227 24.01 12.42 -14.85
N HIS A 228 23.61 13.63 -14.46
CA HIS A 228 22.21 14.07 -14.40
C HIS A 228 21.31 13.09 -13.60
N PRO A 229 21.64 12.79 -12.33
CA PRO A 229 20.86 11.89 -11.49
C PRO A 229 19.43 12.40 -11.35
N ILE A 230 18.45 11.51 -11.45
CA ILE A 230 17.02 11.85 -11.37
C ILE A 230 16.47 11.49 -9.99
N TRP A 231 15.51 12.29 -9.53
CA TRP A 231 14.68 11.98 -8.36
C TRP A 231 15.49 11.69 -7.08
N ILE A 232 16.44 12.56 -6.72
CA ILE A 232 17.06 12.55 -5.38
C ILE A 232 15.97 12.84 -4.34
N GLU A 233 15.52 11.87 -3.55
CA GLU A 233 14.32 11.95 -2.71
C GLU A 233 14.48 11.15 -1.41
N GLY A 234 13.41 10.95 -0.62
CA GLY A 234 13.47 10.22 0.64
C GLY A 234 14.57 10.66 1.63
N PRO A 235 14.74 11.97 1.94
CA PRO A 235 15.83 12.44 2.77
C PRO A 235 15.65 12.07 4.24
N HIS A 236 16.64 11.39 4.82
CA HIS A 236 16.75 11.17 6.26
C HIS A 236 18.08 11.69 6.80
N LEU A 237 18.05 12.30 7.98
CA LEU A 237 19.25 12.83 8.63
C LEU A 237 19.57 12.04 9.90
N TYR A 238 20.83 11.66 10.07
CA TYR A 238 21.33 10.94 11.25
C TYR A 238 22.54 11.64 11.83
N ARG A 239 22.72 11.57 13.14
CA ARG A 239 23.92 12.08 13.82
C ARG A 239 24.71 10.93 14.44
N ARG A 240 25.99 10.80 14.07
CA ARG A 240 26.88 9.76 14.61
C ARG A 240 28.34 10.22 14.59
N ASP A 241 29.06 10.04 15.69
CA ASP A 241 30.49 10.37 15.84
C ASP A 241 30.85 11.81 15.40
N GLY A 242 29.98 12.76 15.74
CA GLY A 242 30.13 14.18 15.41
C GLY A 242 29.94 14.51 13.93
N TRP A 243 29.31 13.62 13.16
CA TRP A 243 28.90 13.84 11.77
C TRP A 243 27.38 13.83 11.68
N TYR A 244 26.85 14.65 10.79
CA TYR A 244 25.51 14.53 10.23
C TYR A 244 25.60 13.76 8.93
N TYR A 245 24.81 12.69 8.80
CA TYR A 245 24.68 11.89 7.58
C TYR A 245 23.34 12.21 6.94
N LEU A 246 23.37 12.65 5.69
CA LEU A 246 22.19 12.82 4.85
C LEU A 246 22.09 11.57 3.96
N SER A 247 21.00 10.83 4.11
CA SER A 247 20.72 9.60 3.37
C SER A 247 19.53 9.87 2.46
N ASP A 248 19.70 9.67 1.15
CA ASP A 248 18.69 9.98 0.14
C ASP A 248 18.50 8.78 -0.82
N ALA A 249 17.29 8.58 -1.31
CA ALA A 249 17.03 7.71 -2.46
C ALA A 249 17.40 8.43 -3.76
N GLU A 250 17.89 7.72 -4.78
CA GLU A 250 18.24 8.30 -6.08
C GLU A 250 17.93 7.31 -7.22
N GLY A 251 17.58 7.84 -8.41
CA GLY A 251 17.33 7.06 -9.63
C GLY A 251 15.86 6.71 -9.87
N GLY A 252 14.98 7.10 -8.95
CA GLY A 252 13.56 6.75 -8.93
C GLY A 252 13.30 5.31 -8.49
N THR A 253 12.08 5.04 -8.02
CA THR A 253 11.65 3.76 -7.40
C THR A 253 11.51 2.55 -8.34
N GLY A 254 12.18 2.58 -9.50
CA GLY A 254 12.18 1.55 -10.53
C GLY A 254 13.53 0.82 -10.65
N PRO A 255 13.88 0.29 -11.84
CA PRO A 255 15.10 -0.50 -12.03
C PRO A 255 16.41 0.23 -11.67
N GLN A 256 16.42 1.57 -11.70
CA GLN A 256 17.59 2.40 -11.40
C GLN A 256 17.69 2.81 -9.92
N HIS A 257 16.77 2.34 -9.08
CA HIS A 257 16.68 2.74 -7.67
C HIS A 257 17.97 2.44 -6.90
N SER A 258 18.31 3.36 -6.01
CA SER A 258 19.48 3.26 -5.14
C SER A 258 19.31 4.09 -3.88
N GLN A 259 20.09 3.78 -2.86
CA GLN A 259 20.30 4.64 -1.69
C GLN A 259 21.70 5.24 -1.74
N VAL A 260 21.80 6.54 -1.55
CA VAL A 260 23.05 7.29 -1.49
C VAL A 260 23.20 7.97 -0.13
N VAL A 261 24.45 8.25 0.26
CA VAL A 261 24.74 8.94 1.52
C VAL A 261 25.79 10.04 1.33
N LEU A 262 25.61 11.10 2.11
CA LEU A 262 26.53 12.22 2.25
C LEU A 262 26.77 12.50 3.74
N ARG A 263 27.84 13.23 4.09
CA ARG A 263 28.05 13.69 5.47
C ARG A 263 28.60 15.10 5.59
N SER A 264 28.33 15.74 6.71
CA SER A 264 28.83 17.07 7.07
C SER A 264 29.13 17.15 8.58
N ARG A 265 30.04 18.03 8.99
CA ARG A 265 30.23 18.37 10.42
C ARG A 265 29.18 19.36 10.93
N GLU A 266 28.53 20.07 10.01
CA GLU A 266 27.50 21.07 10.27
C GLU A 266 26.16 20.56 9.73
N VAL A 267 25.07 20.69 10.49
CA VAL A 267 23.73 20.21 10.08
C VAL A 267 23.28 20.83 8.75
N TRP A 268 23.68 22.07 8.48
CA TRP A 268 23.38 22.80 7.25
C TRP A 268 24.36 22.54 6.09
N GLY A 269 25.28 21.60 6.22
CA GLY A 269 26.30 21.32 5.20
C GLY A 269 27.46 22.32 5.18
N PRO A 270 28.32 22.28 4.14
CA PRO A 270 28.16 21.49 2.92
C PRO A 270 28.31 19.99 3.16
N TYR A 271 27.46 19.20 2.51
CA TYR A 271 27.51 17.74 2.58
C TYR A 271 28.47 17.18 1.53
N GLN A 272 29.40 16.34 1.96
CA GLN A 272 30.32 15.60 1.09
C GLN A 272 29.68 14.26 0.72
N PRO A 273 29.54 13.91 -0.57
CA PRO A 273 29.07 12.59 -0.98
C PRO A 273 30.07 11.49 -0.63
N TYR A 274 29.57 10.32 -0.26
CA TYR A 274 30.42 9.14 -0.13
C TYR A 274 30.93 8.69 -1.51
N ALA A 275 32.25 8.53 -1.65
CA ALA A 275 32.88 8.07 -2.89
C ALA A 275 32.47 6.63 -3.28
N GLY A 276 31.98 5.83 -2.32
CA GLY A 276 31.47 4.48 -2.55
C GLY A 276 29.96 4.40 -2.75
N ASN A 277 29.28 5.51 -3.04
CA ASN A 277 27.86 5.49 -3.40
C ASN A 277 27.62 4.65 -4.68
N PRO A 278 26.44 4.02 -4.82
CA PRO A 278 25.38 3.93 -3.82
C PRO A 278 25.68 2.91 -2.70
N ILE A 279 25.11 3.13 -1.51
CA ILE A 279 25.24 2.25 -0.34
C ILE A 279 24.25 1.07 -0.32
N LEU A 280 23.28 1.10 -1.24
CA LEU A 280 22.31 0.04 -1.56
C LEU A 280 21.85 0.22 -3.01
N THR A 281 21.93 -0.83 -3.82
CA THR A 281 21.24 -0.90 -5.12
C THR A 281 21.22 -2.34 -5.63
N GLN A 282 20.35 -2.65 -6.58
CA GLN A 282 20.35 -3.89 -7.35
C GLN A 282 20.49 -3.64 -8.87
N ARG A 283 20.63 -2.36 -9.29
CA ARG A 283 20.59 -1.94 -10.71
C ARG A 283 21.74 -2.47 -11.57
N ASP A 284 22.84 -2.86 -10.93
CA ASP A 284 24.05 -3.35 -11.61
C ASP A 284 24.07 -4.88 -11.76
N LEU A 285 23.03 -5.58 -11.30
CA LEU A 285 22.92 -7.04 -11.39
C LEU A 285 22.20 -7.46 -12.68
N PRO A 286 22.48 -8.66 -13.22
CA PRO A 286 21.74 -9.17 -14.38
C PRO A 286 20.25 -9.34 -14.07
N ASP A 287 19.38 -8.87 -14.97
CA ASP A 287 17.93 -8.93 -14.78
C ASP A 287 17.41 -10.39 -14.68
N ALA A 288 17.95 -11.30 -15.50
CA ALA A 288 17.47 -12.68 -15.63
C ALA A 288 18.05 -13.67 -14.59
N ARG A 289 18.59 -13.17 -13.47
CA ARG A 289 19.12 -14.01 -12.39
C ARG A 289 17.99 -14.73 -11.63
N PRO A 290 18.24 -15.90 -11.01
CA PRO A 290 17.22 -16.62 -10.28
C PRO A 290 16.68 -15.82 -9.09
N LEU A 291 15.36 -15.88 -8.89
CA LEU A 291 14.62 -15.23 -7.79
C LEU A 291 14.99 -13.75 -7.61
N PRO A 292 14.72 -12.89 -8.61
CA PRO A 292 15.23 -11.54 -8.57
C PRO A 292 14.51 -10.63 -7.57
N ILE A 293 15.28 -9.98 -6.68
CA ILE A 293 14.88 -8.81 -5.90
C ILE A 293 15.49 -7.55 -6.54
N ALA A 294 14.68 -6.65 -7.08
CA ALA A 294 15.10 -5.45 -7.79
C ALA A 294 14.59 -4.16 -7.11
N ASN A 295 14.82 -3.00 -7.72
CA ASN A 295 14.25 -1.71 -7.31
C ASN A 295 14.59 -1.30 -5.86
N ALA A 296 15.77 -1.67 -5.35
CA ALA A 296 16.14 -1.45 -3.95
C ALA A 296 16.60 -0.01 -3.66
N GLY A 297 15.97 0.64 -2.69
CA GLY A 297 16.28 2.02 -2.26
C GLY A 297 15.30 2.51 -1.20
N HIS A 298 15.22 3.83 -1.00
CA HIS A 298 14.33 4.48 -0.03
C HIS A 298 14.46 3.85 1.37
N ALA A 299 15.67 3.92 1.91
CA ALA A 299 16.07 3.27 3.14
C ALA A 299 16.05 4.22 4.34
N ASP A 300 15.63 3.70 5.49
CA ASP A 300 15.71 4.35 6.79
C ASP A 300 16.52 3.49 7.77
N LEU A 301 17.32 4.13 8.63
CA LEU A 301 18.32 3.50 9.48
C LEU A 301 17.93 3.57 10.95
N VAL A 302 18.19 2.50 11.69
CA VAL A 302 17.95 2.45 13.14
C VAL A 302 19.08 1.73 13.87
N GLU A 303 19.38 2.20 15.08
CA GLU A 303 20.32 1.56 15.98
C GLU A 303 19.61 0.55 16.91
N GLY A 304 20.12 -0.68 16.91
CA GLY A 304 19.69 -1.77 17.79
C GLY A 304 20.11 -1.59 19.25
N PRO A 305 19.58 -2.41 20.18
CA PRO A 305 19.96 -2.38 21.59
C PRO A 305 21.42 -2.73 21.86
N ASP A 306 22.07 -3.45 20.95
CA ASP A 306 23.49 -3.82 21.06
C ASP A 306 24.45 -2.85 20.34
N GLY A 307 23.92 -1.72 19.83
CA GLY A 307 24.69 -0.71 19.09
C GLY A 307 24.93 -1.05 17.61
N SER A 308 24.45 -2.20 17.13
CA SER A 308 24.47 -2.50 15.70
C SER A 308 23.44 -1.65 14.94
N TRP A 309 23.78 -1.26 13.71
CA TRP A 309 22.90 -0.48 12.86
C TRP A 309 22.20 -1.38 11.84
N TRP A 310 20.94 -1.06 11.54
CA TRP A 310 20.09 -1.80 10.61
C TRP A 310 19.37 -0.83 9.69
N ALA A 311 19.09 -1.29 8.47
CA ALA A 311 18.35 -0.53 7.47
C ALA A 311 17.05 -1.26 7.13
N VAL A 312 15.93 -0.56 7.19
CA VAL A 312 14.72 -0.95 6.48
C VAL A 312 14.70 -0.23 5.14
N PHE A 313 14.24 -0.89 4.09
CA PHE A 313 14.22 -0.32 2.74
C PHE A 313 13.18 -1.02 1.88
N LEU A 314 12.77 -0.38 0.79
CA LEU A 314 11.88 -1.01 -0.18
C LEU A 314 12.67 -1.75 -1.26
N ALA A 315 12.11 -2.84 -1.76
CA ALA A 315 12.53 -3.50 -3.01
C ALA A 315 11.35 -4.31 -3.58
N SER A 316 11.53 -4.96 -4.74
CA SER A 316 10.48 -5.72 -5.43
C SER A 316 10.96 -7.11 -5.84
N ARG A 317 10.15 -8.15 -5.60
CA ARG A 317 10.40 -9.48 -6.16
C ARG A 317 9.87 -9.51 -7.59
N THR A 318 10.78 -9.51 -8.56
CA THR A 318 10.41 -9.54 -9.97
C THR A 318 10.33 -10.96 -10.52
N TYR A 319 9.57 -11.12 -11.58
CA TYR A 319 9.53 -12.30 -12.43
C TYR A 319 9.50 -11.83 -13.88
N ASP A 320 9.84 -12.73 -14.81
CA ASP A 320 9.94 -12.42 -16.23
C ASP A 320 10.64 -11.06 -16.47
N VAL A 321 11.88 -10.98 -15.98
CA VAL A 321 12.76 -9.79 -15.99
C VAL A 321 12.32 -8.70 -14.99
N ARG A 322 11.13 -8.12 -15.14
CA ARG A 322 10.78 -6.84 -14.49
C ARG A 322 9.36 -6.75 -13.95
N HIS A 323 8.53 -7.78 -14.10
CA HIS A 323 7.16 -7.73 -13.61
C HIS A 323 7.09 -8.05 -12.11
N TYR A 324 6.22 -7.36 -11.37
CA TYR A 324 6.03 -7.57 -9.94
C TYR A 324 4.61 -7.18 -9.52
N ASN A 325 3.78 -8.18 -9.20
CA ASN A 325 2.38 -7.97 -8.81
C ASN A 325 2.23 -7.67 -7.32
N THR A 326 3.23 -8.05 -6.51
CA THR A 326 3.26 -7.79 -5.07
C THR A 326 3.49 -6.32 -4.74
N GLY A 327 3.95 -5.52 -5.70
CA GLY A 327 4.36 -4.13 -5.50
C GLY A 327 5.75 -4.01 -4.88
N ARG A 328 5.97 -2.92 -4.13
CA ARG A 328 7.20 -2.69 -3.36
C ARG A 328 6.98 -3.19 -1.92
N GLU A 329 7.91 -3.97 -1.43
CA GLU A 329 7.85 -4.70 -0.15
C GLU A 329 8.95 -4.17 0.78
N THR A 330 8.84 -4.38 2.10
CA THR A 330 9.84 -3.89 3.07
C THR A 330 10.86 -4.98 3.41
N TYR A 331 12.14 -4.64 3.30
CA TYR A 331 13.29 -5.50 3.56
C TYR A 331 14.10 -4.96 4.74
N LEU A 332 14.91 -5.84 5.34
CA LEU A 332 15.82 -5.53 6.43
C LEU A 332 17.22 -6.02 6.10
N LEU A 333 18.26 -5.21 6.31
CA LEU A 333 19.66 -5.64 6.27
C LEU A 333 20.48 -4.96 7.38
N PRO A 334 21.54 -5.60 7.89
CA PRO A 334 22.48 -4.94 8.80
C PRO A 334 23.30 -3.88 8.04
N VAL A 335 23.64 -2.80 8.73
CA VAL A 335 24.45 -1.70 8.21
C VAL A 335 25.88 -1.85 8.73
N GLN A 336 26.83 -1.90 7.83
CA GLN A 336 28.25 -1.96 8.17
C GLN A 336 28.87 -0.56 8.10
N TRP A 337 29.51 -0.14 9.18
CA TRP A 337 30.28 1.11 9.20
C TRP A 337 31.73 0.84 8.79
N ARG A 338 32.18 1.43 7.69
CA ARG A 338 33.54 1.31 7.16
C ARG A 338 34.12 2.69 6.96
N ASP A 339 35.25 2.99 7.61
CA ASP A 339 35.91 4.30 7.56
C ASP A 339 34.96 5.50 7.84
N GLY A 340 34.01 5.26 8.75
CA GLY A 340 32.98 6.25 9.12
C GLY A 340 31.87 6.44 8.08
N TRP A 341 31.62 5.48 7.20
CA TRP A 341 30.49 5.49 6.25
C TRP A 341 29.60 4.26 6.42
N PRO A 342 28.26 4.42 6.38
CA PRO A 342 27.35 3.28 6.40
C PRO A 342 27.32 2.61 5.03
N VAL A 343 27.31 1.28 5.00
CA VAL A 343 27.11 0.45 3.81
C VAL A 343 26.05 -0.59 4.16
N ILE A 344 24.92 -0.57 3.44
CA ILE A 344 23.81 -1.51 3.65
C ILE A 344 24.09 -2.81 2.90
N LEU A 345 24.46 -2.69 1.62
CA LEU A 345 24.76 -3.83 0.75
C LEU A 345 25.95 -3.48 -0.15
N PRO A 346 27.05 -4.25 -0.10
CA PRO A 346 28.18 -4.03 -1.00
C PRO A 346 27.79 -4.11 -2.47
N ALA A 347 28.43 -3.30 -3.31
CA ALA A 347 28.20 -3.30 -4.75
C ALA A 347 28.38 -4.71 -5.36
N GLY A 348 27.48 -5.07 -6.30
CA GLY A 348 27.48 -6.36 -6.97
C GLY A 348 26.95 -7.54 -6.13
N GLN A 349 26.47 -7.31 -4.90
CA GLN A 349 25.81 -8.35 -4.11
C GLN A 349 24.29 -8.33 -4.31
N ALA A 350 23.70 -9.52 -4.45
CA ALA A 350 22.25 -9.67 -4.44
C ALA A 350 21.70 -9.57 -3.02
N ILE A 351 20.52 -8.98 -2.85
CA ILE A 351 19.79 -9.03 -1.57
C ILE A 351 19.46 -10.50 -1.27
N PRO A 352 19.88 -11.04 -0.12
CA PRO A 352 19.57 -12.42 0.25
C PRO A 352 18.14 -12.55 0.82
N TYR A 353 17.46 -13.66 0.48
CA TYR A 353 16.19 -14.04 1.09
C TYR A 353 16.32 -14.53 2.53
N ALA A 354 17.45 -15.15 2.88
CA ALA A 354 17.75 -15.62 4.23
C ALA A 354 18.95 -14.83 4.77
N VAL A 355 18.77 -14.14 5.89
CA VAL A 355 19.76 -13.21 6.44
C VAL A 355 20.02 -13.54 7.90
N LYS A 356 21.26 -13.41 8.36
CA LYS A 356 21.58 -13.58 9.78
C LYS A 356 20.79 -12.56 10.62
N ALA A 357 20.08 -13.05 11.61
CA ALA A 357 19.22 -12.25 12.46
C ALA A 357 19.98 -11.33 13.42
N PRO A 358 19.32 -10.24 13.88
CA PRO A 358 19.80 -9.47 15.02
C PRO A 358 20.09 -10.37 16.21
N SER A 359 21.13 -10.03 16.98
CA SER A 359 21.58 -10.85 18.13
C SER A 359 20.52 -10.99 19.23
N TRP A 360 19.51 -10.11 19.21
CA TRP A 360 18.38 -10.04 20.13
C TRP A 360 17.04 -10.51 19.53
N MET A 361 17.05 -11.21 18.39
CA MET A 361 15.84 -11.78 17.81
C MET A 361 15.09 -12.65 18.82
N GLN A 362 13.78 -12.43 18.96
CA GLN A 362 12.92 -13.19 19.87
C GLN A 362 12.11 -14.20 19.07
N GLY A 363 12.35 -15.50 19.31
CA GLY A 363 11.63 -16.57 18.64
C GLY A 363 12.19 -16.94 17.27
N GLU A 364 11.54 -17.91 16.62
CA GLU A 364 11.97 -18.43 15.31
C GLU A 364 11.35 -17.59 14.19
N ALA A 365 12.19 -17.10 13.28
CA ALA A 365 11.75 -16.21 12.18
C ALA A 365 10.74 -16.84 11.21
N SER A 366 10.55 -18.16 11.24
CA SER A 366 9.51 -18.85 10.47
C SER A 366 8.08 -18.60 10.97
N GLN A 367 7.89 -17.88 12.07
CA GLN A 367 6.59 -17.68 12.72
C GLN A 367 5.92 -16.32 12.41
N ALA A 368 6.53 -15.45 11.60
CA ALA A 368 5.98 -14.12 11.31
C ALA A 368 4.89 -14.17 10.20
N PRO A 369 3.63 -13.73 10.46
CA PRO A 369 2.54 -13.77 9.48
C PRO A 369 2.67 -12.72 8.35
N SER A 370 3.82 -12.05 8.24
CA SER A 370 4.08 -10.98 7.26
C SER A 370 5.06 -11.39 6.15
N THR A 371 5.60 -12.61 6.19
CA THR A 371 6.58 -13.10 5.20
C THR A 371 6.65 -14.63 5.16
N GLY A 372 7.36 -15.18 4.17
CA GLY A 372 7.46 -16.63 3.94
C GLY A 372 6.18 -17.23 3.37
N ASN A 373 6.20 -18.54 3.11
CA ASN A 373 5.01 -19.26 2.65
C ASN A 373 4.07 -19.50 3.82
N PHE A 374 2.83 -19.04 3.69
CA PHE A 374 1.80 -19.19 4.71
C PHE A 374 0.43 -19.51 4.09
N VAL A 375 -0.45 -20.05 4.93
CA VAL A 375 -1.88 -20.17 4.67
C VAL A 375 -2.60 -19.41 5.77
N GLU A 376 -3.51 -18.52 5.38
CA GLU A 376 -4.30 -17.75 6.32
C GLU A 376 -5.76 -17.76 5.87
N ARG A 377 -6.64 -17.97 6.85
CA ARG A 377 -8.07 -17.96 6.65
C ARG A 377 -8.73 -17.03 7.63
N ASP A 378 -9.55 -16.13 7.10
CA ASP A 378 -10.47 -15.31 7.86
C ASP A 378 -11.87 -15.93 7.76
N GLU A 379 -12.36 -16.49 8.86
CA GLU A 379 -13.71 -17.04 9.00
C GLU A 379 -14.73 -15.94 9.33
N PHE A 380 -14.31 -14.68 9.46
CA PHE A 380 -15.17 -13.53 9.76
C PHE A 380 -15.95 -13.64 11.08
N ASP A 381 -15.44 -14.42 12.05
CA ASP A 381 -16.02 -14.60 13.39
C ASP A 381 -15.68 -13.46 14.36
N ALA A 382 -14.66 -12.66 14.04
CA ALA A 382 -14.25 -11.53 14.87
C ALA A 382 -15.30 -10.41 14.86
N PRO A 383 -15.39 -9.57 15.91
CA PRO A 383 -16.35 -8.46 15.94
C PRO A 383 -15.99 -7.33 14.96
N THR A 384 -14.75 -7.27 14.48
CA THR A 384 -14.25 -6.26 13.54
C THR A 384 -13.34 -6.91 12.50
N LEU A 385 -13.25 -6.27 11.33
CA LEU A 385 -12.34 -6.70 10.28
C LEU A 385 -10.88 -6.70 10.76
N GLY A 386 -10.13 -7.74 10.40
CA GLY A 386 -8.69 -7.79 10.59
C GLY A 386 -7.97 -6.61 9.91
N ARG A 387 -6.85 -6.19 10.48
CA ARG A 387 -6.08 -5.01 10.01
C ARG A 387 -5.49 -5.16 8.61
N GLY A 388 -5.41 -6.38 8.08
CA GLY A 388 -4.94 -6.66 6.73
C GLY A 388 -5.95 -6.32 5.62
N TRP A 389 -7.21 -6.02 5.99
CA TRP A 389 -8.25 -5.63 5.04
C TRP A 389 -8.18 -4.14 4.70
N LEU A 390 -8.14 -3.85 3.40
CA LEU A 390 -8.07 -2.52 2.85
C LEU A 390 -9.30 -2.19 2.01
N ARG A 391 -9.68 -0.92 2.04
CA ARG A 391 -10.67 -0.31 1.15
C ARG A 391 -9.96 0.62 0.18
N VAL A 392 -10.51 0.76 -1.03
CA VAL A 392 -10.03 1.75 -2.01
C VAL A 392 -10.71 3.08 -1.73
N ARG A 393 -9.91 4.11 -1.42
CA ARG A 393 -10.36 5.44 -0.99
C ARG A 393 -11.14 5.39 0.32
N VAL A 394 -11.53 6.57 0.81
CA VAL A 394 -12.22 6.73 2.08
C VAL A 394 -13.71 6.42 1.90
N PRO A 395 -14.28 5.44 2.61
CA PRO A 395 -15.70 5.14 2.54
C PRO A 395 -16.54 6.30 3.04
N LYS A 396 -17.56 6.70 2.27
CA LYS A 396 -18.54 7.74 2.66
C LYS A 396 -19.78 7.17 3.35
N GLN A 397 -19.92 5.85 3.31
CA GLN A 397 -20.97 5.08 3.96
C GLN A 397 -20.43 3.70 4.30
N ASP A 398 -21.04 3.05 5.30
CA ASP A 398 -20.71 1.67 5.62
C ASP A 398 -21.35 0.74 4.59
N TRP A 399 -20.51 -0.04 3.92
CA TRP A 399 -20.93 -1.05 2.95
C TRP A 399 -20.37 -2.44 3.28
N ALA A 400 -19.60 -2.57 4.36
CA ALA A 400 -19.08 -3.86 4.83
C ALA A 400 -19.08 -3.92 6.35
N ASP A 401 -19.60 -5.02 6.90
CA ASP A 401 -19.68 -5.26 8.32
C ASP A 401 -19.72 -6.76 8.65
N LEU A 402 -19.45 -7.09 9.93
CA LEU A 402 -19.50 -8.45 10.49
C LEU A 402 -20.69 -8.63 11.46
N GLY A 403 -21.53 -7.61 11.60
CA GLY A 403 -22.59 -7.55 12.62
C GLY A 403 -23.98 -7.93 12.09
N THR A 404 -24.24 -7.66 10.81
CA THR A 404 -25.51 -7.98 10.12
C THR A 404 -25.78 -9.48 10.14
N ARG A 405 -24.73 -10.29 9.99
CA ARG A 405 -24.78 -11.74 10.13
C ARG A 405 -23.46 -12.24 10.75
N PRO A 406 -23.42 -12.48 12.07
CA PRO A 406 -22.23 -13.02 12.73
C PRO A 406 -21.73 -14.32 12.08
N GLY A 407 -20.41 -14.45 11.94
CA GLY A 407 -19.77 -15.57 11.22
C GLY A 407 -19.79 -15.43 9.70
N SER A 408 -20.04 -14.23 9.18
CA SER A 408 -19.83 -13.90 7.76
C SER A 408 -19.58 -12.41 7.55
N LEU A 409 -18.90 -12.09 6.45
CA LEU A 409 -18.77 -10.74 5.94
C LEU A 409 -20.02 -10.38 5.14
N ALA A 410 -20.78 -9.38 5.60
CA ALA A 410 -21.83 -8.76 4.82
C ALA A 410 -21.23 -7.66 3.94
N VAL A 411 -21.39 -7.76 2.61
CA VAL A 411 -21.03 -6.70 1.65
C VAL A 411 -22.31 -6.14 1.03
N HIS A 412 -22.62 -4.89 1.34
CA HIS A 412 -23.73 -4.14 0.77
C HIS A 412 -23.31 -3.58 -0.60
N PRO A 413 -23.92 -4.03 -1.71
CA PRO A 413 -23.46 -3.64 -3.03
C PRO A 413 -23.62 -2.14 -3.30
N LEU A 414 -22.59 -1.54 -3.91
CA LEU A 414 -22.59 -0.15 -4.34
C LEU A 414 -22.73 -0.03 -5.87
N PRO A 415 -23.25 1.09 -6.40
CA PRO A 415 -23.29 1.32 -7.85
C PRO A 415 -21.90 1.56 -8.45
N GLU A 416 -20.92 1.95 -7.63
CA GLU A 416 -19.53 2.10 -8.00
C GLU A 416 -18.90 0.77 -8.45
N ASN A 417 -18.36 0.75 -9.67
CA ASN A 417 -17.56 -0.35 -10.19
C ASN A 417 -16.06 -0.15 -9.88
N LEU A 418 -15.23 -1.16 -10.10
CA LEU A 418 -13.79 -1.09 -9.83
C LEU A 418 -13.04 0.01 -10.61
N ASP A 419 -13.59 0.48 -11.73
CA ASP A 419 -13.01 1.58 -12.52
C ASP A 419 -13.43 2.99 -12.07
N THR A 420 -14.06 3.09 -10.89
CA THR A 420 -14.44 4.37 -10.27
C THR A 420 -13.23 5.11 -9.68
N LEU A 421 -13.35 6.44 -9.60
CA LEU A 421 -12.48 7.30 -8.77
C LEU A 421 -13.10 7.62 -7.39
N ARG A 422 -14.19 6.96 -7.01
CA ARG A 422 -14.80 6.98 -5.66
C ARG A 422 -14.49 5.68 -4.90
N ASN A 423 -15.23 5.38 -3.83
CA ASN A 423 -15.10 4.14 -3.08
C ASN A 423 -16.05 3.03 -3.62
N PRO A 424 -15.54 1.95 -4.24
CA PRO A 424 -16.33 0.77 -4.57
C PRO A 424 -16.51 -0.15 -3.35
N ALA A 425 -17.51 -1.04 -3.39
CA ALA A 425 -17.71 -2.08 -2.36
C ALA A 425 -16.72 -3.25 -2.51
N PHE A 426 -15.44 -2.92 -2.54
CA PHE A 426 -14.32 -3.85 -2.68
C PHE A 426 -13.47 -3.82 -1.41
N LEU A 427 -13.37 -4.99 -0.77
CA LEU A 427 -12.50 -5.23 0.37
C LEU A 427 -11.34 -6.11 -0.10
N GLY A 428 -10.10 -5.61 0.02
CA GLY A 428 -8.93 -6.29 -0.53
C GLY A 428 -7.87 -6.60 0.50
N ARG A 429 -7.19 -7.73 0.32
CA ARG A 429 -5.91 -8.04 0.95
C ARG A 429 -4.79 -7.93 -0.07
N ARG A 430 -3.61 -7.52 0.37
CA ARG A 430 -2.42 -7.44 -0.49
C ARG A 430 -2.09 -8.83 -1.05
N GLN A 431 -1.76 -8.89 -2.34
CA GLN A 431 -1.06 -10.05 -2.89
C GLN A 431 0.38 -10.05 -2.34
N GLN A 432 0.73 -11.09 -1.58
CA GLN A 432 2.03 -11.20 -0.90
C GLN A 432 2.95 -12.27 -1.52
N HIS A 433 2.53 -12.93 -2.60
CA HIS A 433 3.28 -13.98 -3.26
C HIS A 433 3.15 -13.88 -4.78
N LEU A 434 4.16 -14.39 -5.49
CA LEU A 434 4.11 -14.59 -6.93
C LEU A 434 3.31 -15.85 -7.28
N ARG A 435 3.37 -16.87 -6.43
CA ARG A 435 2.57 -18.09 -6.51
C ARG A 435 1.59 -18.16 -5.35
N PHE A 436 0.31 -18.11 -5.65
CA PHE A 436 -0.74 -18.05 -4.62
C PHE A 436 -2.07 -18.65 -5.05
N GLU A 437 -2.91 -18.89 -4.05
CA GLU A 437 -4.36 -19.10 -4.21
C GLU A 437 -5.11 -18.16 -3.26
N ALA A 438 -6.16 -17.52 -3.77
CA ALA A 438 -7.10 -16.74 -2.99
C ALA A 438 -8.52 -17.25 -3.28
N SER A 439 -9.27 -17.64 -2.27
CA SER A 439 -10.61 -18.18 -2.44
C SER A 439 -11.60 -17.71 -1.38
N THR A 440 -12.89 -17.80 -1.71
CA THR A 440 -13.97 -17.45 -0.79
C THR A 440 -15.18 -18.34 -1.03
N ALA A 441 -16.04 -18.45 -0.02
CA ALA A 441 -17.41 -18.90 -0.18
C ALA A 441 -18.38 -17.72 -0.04
N LEU A 442 -19.40 -17.68 -0.89
CA LEU A 442 -20.43 -16.64 -0.88
C LEU A 442 -21.83 -17.20 -1.14
N THR A 443 -22.83 -16.50 -0.60
CA THR A 443 -24.24 -16.74 -0.95
C THR A 443 -24.54 -16.30 -2.37
N ARG A 444 -25.48 -16.98 -3.04
CA ARG A 444 -26.01 -16.51 -4.34
C ARG A 444 -26.48 -15.05 -4.25
N PRO A 445 -26.00 -14.15 -5.12
CA PRO A 445 -26.51 -12.78 -5.18
C PRO A 445 -27.99 -12.75 -5.60
N GLU A 446 -28.75 -11.80 -5.06
CA GLU A 446 -30.10 -11.49 -5.56
C GLU A 446 -30.08 -10.87 -6.97
N ALA A 447 -31.27 -10.72 -7.56
CA ALA A 447 -31.42 -10.14 -8.89
C ALA A 447 -30.84 -8.71 -8.96
N SER A 448 -30.28 -8.37 -10.13
CA SER A 448 -29.67 -7.06 -10.42
C SER A 448 -28.47 -6.71 -9.54
N MET A 449 -27.73 -7.73 -9.07
CA MET A 449 -26.47 -7.56 -8.36
C MET A 449 -25.45 -8.58 -8.89
N ALA A 450 -24.18 -8.22 -8.78
CA ALA A 450 -23.07 -9.15 -9.01
C ALA A 450 -22.10 -9.11 -7.84
N ALA A 451 -21.59 -10.27 -7.43
CA ALA A 451 -20.59 -10.35 -6.37
C ALA A 451 -19.62 -11.51 -6.60
N GLY A 452 -18.43 -11.41 -6.01
CA GLY A 452 -17.40 -12.44 -6.11
C GLY A 452 -16.03 -11.95 -5.65
N LEU A 453 -14.98 -12.39 -6.35
CA LEU A 453 -13.59 -12.01 -6.07
C LEU A 453 -13.04 -11.07 -7.14
N ALA A 454 -12.36 -10.02 -6.70
CA ALA A 454 -11.60 -9.14 -7.58
C ALA A 454 -10.09 -9.30 -7.35
N ALA A 455 -9.33 -9.14 -8.43
CA ALA A 455 -7.89 -8.88 -8.39
C ALA A 455 -7.67 -7.47 -8.95
N PHE A 456 -7.22 -6.54 -8.11
CA PHE A 456 -7.28 -5.11 -8.38
C PHE A 456 -5.91 -4.47 -8.19
N GLN A 457 -5.40 -3.80 -9.22
CA GLN A 457 -4.20 -2.97 -9.12
C GLN A 457 -4.60 -1.49 -9.04
N ASN A 458 -5.35 -1.00 -10.03
CA ASN A 458 -5.93 0.34 -10.02
C ASN A 458 -7.21 0.41 -10.88
N GLU A 459 -7.84 1.58 -10.98
CA GLU A 459 -9.11 1.76 -11.71
C GLU A 459 -9.08 1.33 -13.19
N ASP A 460 -7.90 1.31 -13.81
CA ASP A 460 -7.70 0.91 -15.20
C ASP A 460 -7.20 -0.55 -15.34
N TRP A 461 -6.80 -1.22 -14.25
CA TRP A 461 -6.15 -2.54 -14.29
C TRP A 461 -6.69 -3.49 -13.21
N TRP A 462 -7.61 -4.37 -13.59
CA TRP A 462 -8.27 -5.31 -12.67
C TRP A 462 -8.95 -6.49 -13.39
N TYR A 463 -9.20 -7.54 -12.61
CA TYR A 463 -10.07 -8.67 -12.94
C TYR A 463 -11.20 -8.79 -11.92
N PHE A 464 -12.38 -9.23 -12.37
CA PHE A 464 -13.51 -9.56 -11.51
C PHE A 464 -14.08 -10.93 -11.90
N LEU A 465 -13.84 -11.92 -11.03
CA LEU A 465 -14.51 -13.21 -11.07
C LEU A 465 -15.80 -13.09 -10.26
N GLY A 466 -16.92 -12.92 -10.96
CA GLY A 466 -18.20 -12.63 -10.35
C GLY A 466 -19.26 -13.67 -10.64
N VAL A 467 -20.31 -13.62 -9.83
CA VAL A 467 -21.54 -14.39 -10.02
C VAL A 467 -22.72 -13.43 -10.06
N ARG A 468 -23.68 -13.72 -10.93
CA ARG A 468 -24.98 -13.03 -10.99
C ARG A 468 -26.11 -14.04 -11.19
N ARG A 469 -27.29 -13.74 -10.67
CA ARG A 469 -28.48 -14.59 -10.81
C ARG A 469 -29.08 -14.45 -12.21
N VAL A 470 -29.35 -15.57 -12.88
CA VAL A 470 -30.01 -15.61 -14.21
C VAL A 470 -31.29 -16.44 -14.22
N GLY A 471 -31.62 -17.11 -13.12
CA GLY A 471 -32.85 -17.87 -12.95
C GLY A 471 -33.14 -18.14 -11.48
N ARG A 472 -34.13 -19.01 -11.21
CA ARG A 472 -34.47 -19.38 -9.83
C ARG A 472 -33.30 -20.03 -9.11
N ASP A 473 -32.73 -21.06 -9.74
CA ASP A 473 -31.59 -21.84 -9.23
C ASP A 473 -30.40 -21.85 -10.21
N ARG A 474 -30.37 -20.86 -11.12
CA ARG A 474 -29.32 -20.68 -12.12
C ARG A 474 -28.55 -19.39 -11.89
N VAL A 475 -27.24 -19.48 -12.04
CA VAL A 475 -26.32 -18.34 -11.97
C VAL A 475 -25.47 -18.28 -13.23
N ALA A 476 -25.01 -17.09 -13.60
CA ALA A 476 -23.90 -16.91 -14.50
C ALA A 476 -22.64 -16.63 -13.68
N VAL A 477 -21.63 -17.50 -13.79
CA VAL A 477 -20.28 -17.23 -13.32
C VAL A 477 -19.51 -16.60 -14.48
N PHE A 478 -18.88 -15.45 -14.25
CA PHE A 478 -18.25 -14.68 -15.31
C PHE A 478 -16.88 -14.13 -14.86
N LEU A 479 -16.03 -13.87 -15.84
CA LEU A 479 -14.76 -13.17 -15.66
C LEU A 479 -14.79 -11.89 -16.49
N GLU A 480 -14.78 -10.74 -15.82
CA GLU A 480 -14.57 -9.43 -16.43
C GLU A 480 -13.14 -8.96 -16.20
N ALA A 481 -12.60 -8.20 -17.15
CA ALA A 481 -11.27 -7.63 -17.07
C ALA A 481 -11.22 -6.21 -17.61
N ARG A 482 -10.33 -5.41 -17.04
CA ARG A 482 -9.90 -4.13 -17.57
C ARG A 482 -8.37 -4.11 -17.59
N ALA A 483 -7.80 -3.79 -18.75
CA ALA A 483 -6.37 -3.76 -18.99
C ALA A 483 -6.01 -2.45 -19.69
N GLY A 484 -5.93 -1.38 -18.91
CA GLY A 484 -5.71 0.00 -19.35
C GLY A 484 -7.01 0.82 -19.48
N LYS A 485 -6.89 1.98 -20.13
CA LYS A 485 -7.99 2.98 -20.23
C LYS A 485 -9.17 2.56 -21.12
N GLY A 486 -9.12 1.37 -21.72
CA GLY A 486 -10.16 0.83 -22.60
C GLY A 486 -11.44 0.42 -21.87
N ALA A 487 -12.41 -0.12 -22.60
CA ALA A 487 -13.64 -0.65 -22.01
C ALA A 487 -13.38 -1.97 -21.27
N THR A 488 -14.14 -2.21 -20.20
CA THR A 488 -14.24 -3.53 -19.54
C THR A 488 -14.72 -4.58 -20.54
N LYS A 489 -14.08 -5.75 -20.52
CA LYS A 489 -14.42 -6.90 -21.38
C LYS A 489 -14.80 -8.10 -20.53
N THR A 490 -15.78 -8.88 -20.98
CA THR A 490 -16.04 -10.22 -20.47
C THR A 490 -15.13 -11.20 -21.19
N LEU A 491 -14.24 -11.88 -20.46
CA LEU A 491 -13.30 -12.86 -21.00
C LEU A 491 -13.89 -14.26 -21.04
N ALA A 492 -14.73 -14.60 -20.05
CA ALA A 492 -15.39 -15.89 -19.95
C ALA A 492 -16.73 -15.76 -19.21
N SER A 493 -17.70 -16.61 -19.53
CA SER A 493 -18.97 -16.70 -18.81
C SER A 493 -19.58 -18.09 -18.99
N ARG A 494 -20.18 -18.64 -17.93
CA ARG A 494 -20.91 -19.92 -17.95
C ARG A 494 -22.17 -19.80 -17.12
N GLU A 495 -23.31 -20.16 -17.70
CA GLU A 495 -24.57 -20.29 -16.96
C GLU A 495 -24.79 -21.72 -16.49
N LEU A 496 -24.99 -21.91 -15.20
CA LEU A 496 -25.05 -23.22 -14.56
C LEU A 496 -26.08 -23.24 -13.45
N ASP A 497 -26.53 -24.43 -13.07
CA ASP A 497 -27.27 -24.63 -11.83
C ASP A 497 -26.33 -24.40 -10.62
N ALA A 498 -26.89 -23.83 -9.57
CA ALA A 498 -26.15 -23.50 -8.36
C ALA A 498 -26.96 -23.76 -7.10
N SER A 499 -26.28 -24.26 -6.07
CA SER A 499 -26.79 -24.31 -4.71
C SER A 499 -26.86 -22.91 -4.10
N SER A 500 -27.34 -22.78 -2.85
CA SER A 500 -27.35 -21.51 -2.13
C SER A 500 -25.97 -20.94 -1.83
N ALA A 501 -24.94 -21.80 -1.75
CA ALA A 501 -23.56 -21.43 -1.50
C ALA A 501 -22.68 -21.74 -2.71
N LEU A 502 -21.76 -20.83 -3.00
CA LEU A 502 -20.85 -20.86 -4.12
C LEU A 502 -19.44 -20.67 -3.60
N ARG A 503 -18.44 -21.21 -4.30
CA ARG A 503 -17.03 -20.90 -4.02
C ARG A 503 -16.37 -20.35 -5.26
N LEU A 504 -15.49 -19.38 -5.08
CA LEU A 504 -14.70 -18.75 -6.14
C LEU A 504 -13.22 -18.80 -5.77
N LYS A 505 -12.36 -18.93 -6.78
CA LYS A 505 -10.92 -18.98 -6.59
C LYS A 505 -10.16 -18.25 -7.69
N ILE A 506 -9.18 -17.45 -7.29
CA ILE A 506 -8.14 -16.87 -8.14
C ILE A 506 -6.83 -17.54 -7.75
N SER A 507 -6.10 -18.07 -8.72
CA SER A 507 -4.75 -18.63 -8.53
C SER A 507 -3.76 -17.88 -9.39
N GLY A 508 -2.57 -17.61 -8.89
CA GLY A 508 -1.48 -17.00 -9.64
C GLY A 508 -0.25 -17.89 -9.62
N ASP A 509 0.42 -17.97 -10.77
CA ASP A 509 1.79 -18.45 -10.94
C ASP A 509 2.56 -17.39 -11.72
N GLU A 510 3.18 -16.47 -10.98
CA GLU A 510 3.87 -15.31 -11.54
C GLU A 510 2.92 -14.50 -12.44
N GLY A 511 3.18 -14.46 -13.75
CA GLY A 511 2.38 -13.76 -14.75
C GLY A 511 1.17 -14.55 -15.27
N LYS A 512 0.87 -15.74 -14.73
CA LYS A 512 -0.21 -16.60 -15.22
C LYS A 512 -1.29 -16.79 -14.16
N TYR A 513 -2.50 -16.34 -14.46
CA TYR A 513 -3.63 -16.38 -13.54
C TYR A 513 -4.68 -17.39 -14.02
N ALA A 514 -5.30 -18.07 -13.06
CA ALA A 514 -6.41 -18.98 -13.30
C ALA A 514 -7.61 -18.61 -12.41
N PHE A 515 -8.81 -18.80 -12.96
CA PHE A 515 -10.08 -18.46 -12.33
C PHE A 515 -10.99 -19.67 -12.30
N ALA A 516 -11.40 -20.08 -11.11
CA ALA A 516 -12.18 -21.28 -10.89
C ALA A 516 -13.37 -21.04 -9.96
N PHE A 517 -14.37 -21.90 -10.03
CA PHE A 517 -15.57 -21.83 -9.22
C PHE A 517 -16.07 -23.22 -8.83
N ASP A 518 -16.87 -23.30 -7.77
CA ASP A 518 -17.70 -24.44 -7.44
C ASP A 518 -19.11 -23.94 -7.13
N THR A 519 -20.12 -24.48 -7.81
CA THR A 519 -21.51 -24.05 -7.63
C THR A 519 -22.26 -24.78 -6.51
N GLY A 520 -21.59 -25.66 -5.76
CA GLY A 520 -22.17 -26.43 -4.66
C GLY A 520 -23.12 -27.54 -5.11
N THR A 521 -23.08 -27.92 -6.39
CA THR A 521 -23.90 -29.00 -6.99
C THR A 521 -23.21 -30.38 -6.94
N GLY A 522 -22.11 -30.50 -6.20
CA GLY A 522 -21.35 -31.75 -6.05
C GLY A 522 -20.32 -32.00 -7.16
N GLN A 523 -20.15 -31.07 -8.10
CA GLN A 523 -19.15 -31.19 -9.18
C GLN A 523 -17.72 -30.77 -8.75
N GLY A 524 -17.57 -30.12 -7.59
CA GLY A 524 -16.27 -29.61 -7.14
C GLY A 524 -15.79 -28.39 -7.92
N TRP A 525 -14.49 -28.08 -7.79
CA TRP A 525 -13.86 -26.97 -8.49
C TRP A 525 -13.82 -27.20 -10.01
N GLN A 526 -14.28 -26.20 -10.76
CA GLN A 526 -14.26 -26.14 -12.21
C GLN A 526 -13.53 -24.88 -12.66
N THR A 527 -12.69 -25.01 -13.68
CA THR A 527 -12.01 -23.88 -14.31
C THR A 527 -13.00 -23.09 -15.18
N LEU A 528 -13.00 -21.77 -15.01
CA LEU A 528 -13.68 -20.83 -15.91
C LEU A 528 -12.72 -20.33 -16.98
N ALA A 529 -11.51 -19.95 -16.57
CA ALA A 529 -10.43 -19.48 -17.43
C ALA A 529 -9.08 -19.87 -16.82
N ASP A 530 -8.12 -20.20 -17.67
CA ASP A 530 -6.75 -20.57 -17.30
C ASP A 530 -5.76 -19.80 -18.20
N ASP A 531 -4.50 -19.73 -17.80
CA ASP A 531 -3.42 -19.01 -18.50
C ASP A 531 -3.80 -17.55 -18.86
N VAL A 532 -4.53 -16.89 -17.97
CA VAL A 532 -4.90 -15.48 -18.11
C VAL A 532 -3.69 -14.60 -17.76
N ASP A 533 -3.43 -13.58 -18.58
CA ASP A 533 -2.30 -12.67 -18.44
C ASP A 533 -2.32 -11.87 -17.11
N GLY A 534 -1.63 -12.38 -16.10
CA GLY A 534 -1.45 -11.76 -14.79
C GLY A 534 -0.55 -10.54 -14.78
N THR A 535 0.25 -10.31 -15.83
CA THR A 535 1.13 -9.12 -15.92
C THR A 535 0.33 -7.82 -16.00
N VAL A 536 -0.97 -7.90 -16.34
CA VAL A 536 -1.94 -6.80 -16.26
C VAL A 536 -1.98 -6.16 -14.88
N LEU A 537 -1.69 -6.91 -13.82
CA LEU A 537 -1.67 -6.42 -12.43
C LEU A 537 -0.26 -6.07 -11.92
N SER A 538 0.77 -6.22 -12.76
CA SER A 538 2.14 -5.85 -12.42
C SER A 538 2.29 -4.33 -12.39
N THR A 539 2.96 -3.79 -11.38
CA THR A 539 3.24 -2.34 -11.31
C THR A 539 4.05 -1.85 -12.51
N ASP A 540 4.92 -2.69 -13.09
CA ASP A 540 5.67 -2.39 -14.31
C ASP A 540 4.76 -2.08 -15.51
N ARG A 541 3.59 -2.74 -15.60
CA ARG A 541 2.62 -2.55 -16.69
C ARG A 541 1.51 -1.57 -16.33
N ALA A 542 0.95 -1.71 -15.14
CA ALA A 542 -0.16 -0.89 -14.66
C ALA A 542 0.30 0.54 -14.26
N GLY A 543 1.60 0.70 -14.00
CA GLY A 543 2.20 1.93 -13.49
C GLY A 543 1.85 2.18 -12.02
N GLY A 544 2.26 3.36 -11.55
CA GLY A 544 1.99 3.79 -10.19
C GLY A 544 2.92 3.14 -9.16
N PHE A 545 2.46 3.05 -7.93
CA PHE A 545 3.32 2.82 -6.76
C PHE A 545 2.82 1.74 -5.79
N VAL A 546 1.69 1.12 -6.13
CA VAL A 546 0.99 0.09 -5.34
C VAL A 546 1.30 -1.32 -5.86
N GLY A 547 0.77 -2.34 -5.20
CA GLY A 547 0.69 -3.72 -5.68
C GLY A 547 -0.76 -4.19 -5.82
N ALA A 548 -0.96 -5.41 -6.31
CA ALA A 548 -2.29 -5.98 -6.48
C ALA A 548 -2.95 -6.32 -5.12
N LEU A 549 -4.25 -6.10 -5.03
CA LEU A 549 -5.11 -6.57 -3.95
C LEU A 549 -6.07 -7.64 -4.47
N LEU A 550 -6.42 -8.59 -3.60
CA LEU A 550 -7.32 -9.70 -3.85
C LEU A 550 -8.42 -9.69 -2.78
N GLY A 551 -9.69 -9.83 -3.16
CA GLY A 551 -10.73 -9.97 -2.15
C GLY A 551 -12.17 -9.81 -2.63
N PRO A 552 -13.14 -9.85 -1.68
CA PRO A 552 -14.56 -9.71 -1.95
C PRO A 552 -14.92 -8.40 -2.63
N PHE A 553 -15.76 -8.47 -3.67
CA PHE A 553 -16.33 -7.33 -4.35
C PHE A 553 -17.82 -7.58 -4.64
N ALA A 554 -18.66 -6.56 -4.44
CA ALA A 554 -20.05 -6.59 -4.87
C ALA A 554 -20.47 -5.26 -5.53
N ARG A 555 -21.33 -5.33 -6.54
CA ARG A 555 -21.89 -4.14 -7.19
C ARG A 555 -23.39 -4.28 -7.44
N ASP A 556 -24.08 -3.16 -7.30
CA ASP A 556 -25.47 -3.00 -7.67
C ASP A 556 -25.56 -2.72 -9.18
N GLU A 557 -26.27 -3.57 -9.92
CA GLU A 557 -26.44 -3.46 -11.37
C GLU A 557 -27.77 -2.77 -11.76
N ARG A 558 -28.55 -2.25 -10.79
CA ARG A 558 -29.77 -1.46 -11.04
C ARG A 558 -29.45 -0.03 -11.49
N ALA A 559 -28.33 0.52 -11.03
CA ALA A 559 -27.91 1.86 -11.37
C ALA A 559 -27.15 1.87 -12.71
N PRO A 560 -27.35 2.88 -13.58
CA PRO A 560 -26.48 3.06 -14.74
C PRO A 560 -25.04 3.27 -14.27
N ARG A 561 -24.09 2.56 -14.89
CA ARG A 561 -22.64 2.63 -14.56
C ARG A 561 -22.21 4.10 -14.44
N SER A 562 -21.73 4.50 -13.27
CA SER A 562 -21.35 5.90 -13.04
C SER A 562 -20.27 6.32 -14.04
N LYS A 563 -20.43 7.49 -14.67
CA LYS A 563 -19.35 8.09 -15.45
C LYS A 563 -18.25 8.57 -14.48
N ARG A 564 -16.99 8.43 -14.92
CA ARG A 564 -15.74 8.70 -14.19
C ARG A 564 -15.80 9.95 -13.32
#